data_AF-A0A9D4L235-F1
#
_entry.id   AF-A0A9D4L235-F1
#
_cell.length_a   1.000
_cell.length_b   1.000
_cell.length_c   1.000
_cell.angle_alpha   90.00
_cell.angle_beta   90.00
_cell.angle_gamma   90.00
#
_symmetry.space_group_name_H-M   'P 1'
#
loop_
_entity.id
_entity.type
_entity.pdbx_description
1 polymer ?
#
loop_
_entity_poly.entity_id
_entity_poly.type
_entity_poly.pdbx_seq_one_letter_code
_entity_poly.pdbx_strand_id
1 'polypeptide(L)'
;MFHNILHNQVSNPIPDYLKPITRPSRSSHSKEFQNIQTTTDYHKFSFFPRTIIYWNALPLDTVTLPGPSSNWLLARLNTPPHKHT
;
A
#
# COMPACT_ATOMS: atom_id res chain seq x y z
N MET A 1 -3.14 -2.97 2.16
CA MET A 1 -4.37 -2.46 1.53
C MET A 1 -4.04 -1.48 0.40
N PHE A 2 -3.50 -0.29 0.70
CA PHE A 2 -3.21 0.74 -0.32
C PHE A 2 -2.32 0.25 -1.47
N HIS A 3 -1.27 -0.52 -1.18
CA HIS A 3 -0.48 -1.20 -2.21
C HIS A 3 -1.38 -1.97 -3.19
N ASN A 4 -2.20 -2.90 -2.70
CA ASN A 4 -3.05 -3.73 -3.56
C ASN A 4 -4.09 -2.89 -4.33
N ILE A 5 -4.62 -1.82 -3.74
CA ILE A 5 -5.55 -0.91 -4.43
C ILE A 5 -4.84 -0.17 -5.57
N LEU A 6 -3.65 0.39 -5.31
CA LEU A 6 -2.85 1.10 -6.31
C LEU A 6 -2.34 0.17 -7.43
N HIS A 7 -2.24 -1.12 -7.16
CA HIS A 7 -1.86 -2.16 -8.11
C HIS A 7 -3.07 -2.90 -8.71
N ASN A 8 -4.30 -2.40 -8.51
CA ASN A 8 -5.55 -2.99 -9.03
C ASN A 8 -5.75 -4.48 -8.65
N GLN A 9 -5.17 -4.93 -7.53
CA GLN A 9 -5.24 -6.31 -7.05
C GLN A 9 -6.47 -6.58 -6.14
N VAL A 10 -7.34 -5.58 -5.95
CA VAL A 10 -8.59 -5.69 -5.21
C VAL A 10 -9.71 -4.98 -5.97
N SER A 11 -10.94 -5.45 -5.81
CA SER A 11 -12.11 -4.85 -6.48
C SER A 11 -12.54 -3.49 -5.91
N ASN A 12 -11.96 -3.07 -4.79
CA ASN A 12 -12.36 -1.83 -4.12
C ASN A 12 -11.59 -0.63 -4.70
N PRO A 13 -12.27 0.33 -5.36
CA PRO A 13 -11.61 1.52 -5.89
C PRO A 13 -11.14 2.45 -4.76
N ILE A 14 -10.19 3.35 -5.07
CA ILE A 14 -9.82 4.45 -4.17
C ILE A 14 -11.02 5.40 -4.09
N PRO A 15 -11.50 5.76 -2.88
CA PRO A 15 -12.58 6.72 -2.74
C PRO A 15 -12.19 8.11 -3.28
N ASP A 16 -13.11 8.82 -3.93
CA ASP A 16 -12.84 10.11 -4.60
C ASP A 16 -12.34 11.22 -3.65
N TYR A 17 -12.67 11.12 -2.36
CA TYR A 17 -12.21 12.07 -1.35
C TYR A 17 -10.73 11.89 -0.98
N LEU A 18 -10.11 10.78 -1.39
CA LEU A 18 -8.74 10.44 -1.05
C LEU A 18 -7.81 10.90 -2.19
N LYS A 19 -7.12 12.01 -1.95
CA LYS A 19 -6.29 12.67 -2.95
C LYS A 19 -4.80 12.37 -2.73
N PRO A 20 -4.01 12.17 -3.80
CA PRO A 20 -2.55 12.14 -3.69
C PRO A 20 -2.01 13.45 -3.10
N ILE A 21 -0.85 13.39 -2.44
CA ILE A 21 -0.15 14.62 -2.06
C ILE A 21 0.30 15.36 -3.32
N THR A 22 0.06 16.67 -3.37
CA THR A 22 0.50 17.52 -4.48
C THR A 22 1.83 18.20 -4.19
N ARG A 23 2.22 18.28 -2.92
CA ARG A 23 3.47 18.90 -2.46
C ARG A 23 4.29 17.91 -1.65
N PRO A 24 5.26 17.21 -2.26
CA PRO A 24 6.10 16.27 -1.54
C PRO A 24 7.04 16.98 -0.56
N SER A 25 7.21 16.39 0.62
CA SER A 25 8.29 16.71 1.56
C SER A 25 9.57 15.95 1.18
N ARG A 26 10.71 16.30 1.80
CA ARG A 26 11.97 15.55 1.67
C ARG A 26 11.86 14.11 2.17
N SER A 27 10.98 13.86 3.14
CA SER A 27 10.70 12.54 3.68
C SER A 27 9.55 11.82 2.98
N SER A 28 8.92 12.47 1.98
CA SER A 28 7.73 11.91 1.36
C SER A 28 8.06 10.95 0.23
N HIS A 29 7.27 9.89 0.09
CA HIS A 29 7.30 9.00 -1.07
C HIS A 29 6.22 9.36 -2.11
N SER A 30 6.43 8.92 -3.36
CA SER A 30 5.60 9.29 -4.51
C SER A 30 4.15 8.78 -4.48
N LYS A 31 3.83 7.83 -3.60
CA LYS A 31 2.49 7.21 -3.46
C LYS A 31 1.77 7.62 -2.17
N GLU A 32 2.17 8.73 -1.55
CA GLU A 32 1.51 9.27 -0.36
C GLU A 32 0.15 9.90 -0.68
N PHE A 33 -0.74 9.85 0.30
CA PHE A 33 -2.06 10.45 0.24
C PHE A 33 -2.23 11.58 1.25
N GLN A 34 -3.14 12.50 0.96
CA GLN A 34 -3.52 13.54 1.92
C GLN A 34 -4.14 12.90 3.16
N ASN A 35 -3.72 13.37 4.34
CA ASN A 35 -4.30 12.88 5.58
C ASN A 35 -5.73 13.39 5.73
N ILE A 36 -6.66 12.49 5.99
CA ILE A 36 -8.09 12.83 6.08
C ILE A 36 -8.40 13.25 7.51
N GLN A 37 -8.91 14.47 7.67
CA GLN A 37 -9.45 14.92 8.95
C GLN A 37 -10.94 14.68 8.99
N THR A 38 -11.39 13.95 10.01
CA THR A 38 -12.80 13.65 10.23
C THR A 38 -13.21 14.16 11.60
N THR A 39 -14.32 14.89 11.66
CA THR A 39 -14.89 15.43 12.90
C THR A 39 -15.74 14.41 13.64
N THR A 40 -16.21 13.36 12.95
CA THR A 40 -17.00 12.27 13.54
C THR A 40 -16.09 11.17 14.11
N ASP A 41 -16.29 10.83 15.38
CA ASP A 41 -15.48 9.82 16.09
C ASP A 41 -15.53 8.45 15.41
N TYR A 42 -16.68 8.04 14.87
CA TYR A 42 -16.81 6.79 14.13
C TYR A 42 -15.80 6.69 12.97
N HIS A 43 -15.73 7.73 12.14
CA HIS A 43 -14.80 7.76 11.02
C HIS A 43 -13.34 7.93 11.50
N LYS A 44 -13.11 8.77 12.51
CA LYS A 44 -11.77 9.01 13.08
C LYS A 44 -11.12 7.74 13.62
N PHE A 45 -11.94 6.88 14.23
CA PHE A 45 -11.49 5.62 14.83
C PHE A 45 -11.66 4.41 13.92
N SER A 46 -12.23 4.60 12.72
CA SER A 46 -12.29 3.57 11.70
C SER A 46 -10.89 3.17 11.22
N PHE A 47 -10.79 1.94 10.71
CA PHE A 47 -9.55 1.38 10.17
C PHE A 47 -8.96 2.25 9.06
N PHE A 48 -9.81 2.69 8.13
CA PHE A 48 -9.36 3.32 6.89
C PHE A 48 -8.59 4.64 7.09
N PRO A 49 -9.12 5.68 7.77
CA PRO A 49 -8.36 6.92 7.97
C PRO A 49 -7.07 6.72 8.78
N ARG A 50 -7.08 5.80 9.76
CA ARG A 50 -5.89 5.44 10.53
C ARG A 50 -4.81 4.80 9.65
N THR A 51 -5.18 3.94 8.71
CA THR A 51 -4.22 3.29 7.81
C THR A 51 -3.49 4.24 6.86
N ILE A 52 -4.05 5.41 6.56
CA ILE A 52 -3.38 6.43 5.72
C ILE A 52 -2.11 6.93 6.39
N ILE A 53 -2.16 7.17 7.70
CA ILE A 53 -1.01 7.63 8.48
C ILE A 53 0.13 6.61 8.41
N TYR A 54 -0.20 5.33 8.62
CA TYR A 54 0.79 4.26 8.54
C TYR A 54 1.32 4.06 7.13
N TRP A 55 0.47 4.19 6.10
CA TRP A 55 0.88 4.11 4.70
C TRP A 55 1.88 5.19 4.34
N ASN A 56 1.60 6.44 4.70
CA ASN A 56 2.50 7.56 4.43
C ASN A 56 3.81 7.51 5.23
N ALA A 57 3.85 6.75 6.33
CA ALA A 57 5.06 6.54 7.12
C ALA A 57 5.98 5.45 6.53
N LEU A 58 5.56 4.76 5.46
CA LEU A 58 6.36 3.69 4.87
C LEU A 58 7.55 4.24 4.07
N PRO A 59 8.72 3.60 4.16
CA PRO A 59 9.83 3.89 3.26
C PRO A 59 9.45 3.64 1.79
N LEU A 60 10.05 4.43 0.88
CA LEU A 60 9.83 4.30 -0.55
C LEU A 60 10.10 2.87 -1.05
N ASP A 61 11.17 2.24 -0.57
CA ASP A 61 11.55 0.87 -0.97
C ASP A 61 10.43 -0.13 -0.67
N THR A 62 9.78 0.00 0.49
CA THR A 62 8.65 -0.87 0.86
C THR A 62 7.43 -0.68 -0.04
N VAL A 63 7.23 0.55 -0.53
CA VAL A 63 6.08 0.94 -1.37
C VAL A 63 6.29 0.59 -2.84
N THR A 64 7.54 0.44 -3.28
CA THR A 64 7.93 0.03 -4.64
C THR A 64 8.10 -1.46 -4.78
N LEU A 65 8.30 -2.20 -3.68
CA LEU A 65 8.34 -3.66 -3.70
C LEU A 65 7.09 -4.22 -4.37
N PRO A 66 7.24 -5.13 -5.34
CA PRO A 66 6.09 -5.75 -5.96
C PRO A 66 5.45 -6.67 -4.91
N GLY A 67 4.13 -6.63 -4.82
CA GLY A 67 3.38 -7.30 -3.75
C GLY A 67 3.74 -8.79 -3.62
N PRO A 68 3.48 -9.40 -2.45
CA PRO A 68 3.95 -10.74 -2.13
C PRO A 68 3.68 -11.78 -3.23
N SER A 69 2.54 -11.67 -3.94
CA SER A 69 2.19 -12.51 -5.11
C SER A 69 3.25 -12.58 -6.20
N SER A 70 3.96 -11.50 -6.48
CA SER A 70 5.02 -11.50 -7.48
C SER A 70 6.25 -12.27 -7.02
N ASN A 71 6.73 -11.99 -5.80
CA ASN A 71 7.99 -12.56 -5.31
C ASN A 71 7.85 -14.04 -4.94
N TRP A 72 6.73 -14.48 -4.35
CA TRP A 72 6.57 -15.91 -4.03
C TRP A 72 6.29 -16.77 -5.26
N LEU A 73 5.57 -16.26 -6.28
CA LEU A 73 5.39 -16.97 -7.54
C LEU A 73 6.73 -17.13 -8.26
N LEU A 74 7.52 -16.05 -8.36
CA LEU A 74 8.85 -16.11 -8.97
C LEU A 74 9.80 -17.01 -8.17
N ALA A 75 9.78 -16.96 -6.84
CA ALA A 75 10.57 -17.86 -6.00
C ALA A 75 10.17 -19.33 -6.20
N ARG A 76 8.87 -19.63 -6.35
CA ARG A 76 8.35 -20.99 -6.59
C ARG A 76 8.67 -21.53 -7.98
N LEU A 77 8.76 -20.66 -8.99
CA LEU A 77 9.14 -21.05 -10.35
C LEU A 77 10.66 -21.28 -10.49
N ASN A 78 11.47 -20.65 -9.63
CA ASN A 78 12.92 -20.72 -9.67
C ASN A 78 13.55 -21.73 -8.70
N THR A 79 12.75 -22.43 -7.86
CA THR A 79 13.28 -23.53 -7.04
C THR A 79 13.60 -24.75 -7.92
N PRO A 80 14.87 -25.19 -8.01
CA PRO A 80 15.19 -26.42 -8.73
C PRO A 80 14.49 -27.61 -8.06
N PRO A 81 13.94 -28.57 -8.84
CA PRO A 81 13.29 -29.73 -8.26
C PRO A 81 14.32 -30.49 -7.42
N HIS A 82 14.04 -30.60 -6.12
CA HIS A 82 14.80 -31.49 -5.24
C HIS A 82 14.72 -32.91 -5.83
N LYS A 83 15.85 -33.39 -6.33
CA LYS A 83 16.02 -34.80 -6.68
C LYS A 83 15.94 -35.58 -5.37
N HIS A 84 14.81 -36.23 -5.14
CA HIS A 84 14.71 -37.28 -4.14
C HIS A 84 15.54 -38.47 -4.65
N THR A 85 16.59 -38.78 -3.91
CA THR A 85 17.35 -40.04 -4.02
C THR A 85 17.03 -40.85 -2.79
#